data_AF-A0A945KH71-F1
#
_entry.id   AF-A0A945KH71-F1
#
_cell.length_a   1.000
_cell.length_b   1.000
_cell.length_c   1.000
_cell.angle_alpha   90.00
_cell.angle_beta   90.00
_cell.angle_gamma   90.00
#
_symmetry.space_group_name_H-M   'P 1'
#
loop_
_entity.id
_entity.type
_entity.pdbx_description
1 polymer ?
#
loop_
_entity_poly.entity_id
_entity_poly.type
_entity_poly.pdbx_seq_one_letter_code
_entity_poly.pdbx_strand_id
1 'polypeptide(L)'
;MRNQDPSGGVPLKTRLSQARSRQREHDDGPSGRVNFGGAAVVLRTGIELAGTMVVGVGIGWSLDRWLETTPWFLVLFFFMGGAAGVLNVYRAVRNLGLAVGYNGGENKNTPDDQ
;
A
#
# COMPACT_ATOMS: atom_id res chain seq x y z
N MET A 1 24.39 19.92 -37.62
CA MET A 1 25.64 20.36 -36.97
C MET A 1 25.34 20.68 -35.51
N ARG A 2 26.25 20.27 -34.62
CA ARG A 2 26.08 20.05 -33.18
C ARG A 2 26.28 21.36 -32.38
N ASN A 3 25.26 21.79 -31.62
CA ASN A 3 25.37 22.79 -30.55
C ASN A 3 24.88 22.11 -29.25
N GLN A 4 25.70 21.29 -28.57
CA GLN A 4 26.60 21.66 -27.47
C GLN A 4 25.88 22.40 -26.33
N ASP A 5 25.44 21.61 -25.34
CA ASP A 5 25.21 22.05 -23.97
C ASP A 5 26.58 21.99 -23.24
N PRO A 6 27.19 23.13 -22.87
CA PRO A 6 28.52 23.18 -22.27
C PRO A 6 28.40 23.20 -20.75
N SER A 7 28.39 22.03 -20.11
CA SER A 7 28.56 21.94 -18.65
C SER A 7 29.07 20.56 -18.26
N GLY A 8 30.36 20.50 -17.89
CA GLY A 8 31.05 19.33 -17.33
C GLY A 8 30.59 18.98 -15.91
N GLY A 9 29.28 18.88 -15.69
CA GLY A 9 28.67 18.45 -14.45
C GLY A 9 27.57 17.45 -14.76
N VAL A 10 27.53 16.36 -14.01
CA VAL A 10 26.48 15.34 -14.11
C VAL A 10 25.11 16.03 -14.18
N PRO A 11 24.28 15.77 -15.22
CA PRO A 11 23.06 16.53 -15.46
C PRO A 11 22.14 16.54 -14.24
N LEU A 12 21.54 17.68 -13.92
CA LEU A 12 20.62 17.82 -12.76
C LEU A 12 19.50 16.77 -12.81
N LYS A 13 19.01 16.45 -14.02
CA LYS A 13 18.06 15.36 -14.30
C LYS A 13 18.53 13.99 -13.82
N THR A 14 19.83 13.69 -13.95
CA THR A 14 20.47 12.46 -13.47
C THR A 14 20.53 12.43 -11.94
N ARG A 15 20.76 13.59 -11.30
CA ARG A 15 20.74 13.69 -9.84
C ARG A 15 19.32 13.64 -9.28
N LEU A 16 18.34 14.26 -9.95
CA LEU A 16 16.93 14.16 -9.58
C LEU A 16 16.40 12.75 -9.75
N SER A 17 16.76 12.04 -10.82
CA SER A 17 16.36 10.65 -11.00
C SER A 17 16.98 9.75 -9.94
N GLN A 18 18.24 9.97 -9.59
CA GLN A 18 18.95 9.20 -8.55
C GLN A 18 18.43 9.50 -7.13
N ALA A 19 18.05 10.74 -6.85
CA ALA A 19 17.42 11.12 -5.59
C ALA A 19 16.00 10.53 -5.49
N ARG A 20 15.24 10.54 -6.59
CA ARG A 20 13.87 10.02 -6.64
C ARG A 20 13.82 8.49 -6.58
N SER A 21 14.82 7.78 -7.12
CA SER A 21 14.96 6.34 -6.93
C SER A 21 15.41 5.99 -5.52
N ARG A 22 16.38 6.71 -4.93
CA ARG A 22 16.74 6.54 -3.51
C ARG A 22 15.58 6.83 -2.57
N GLN A 23 14.74 7.81 -2.89
CA GLN A 23 13.58 8.16 -2.05
C GLN A 23 12.44 7.13 -2.17
N ARG A 24 12.35 6.39 -3.29
CA ARG A 24 11.48 5.21 -3.41
C ARG A 24 12.05 3.96 -2.74
N GLU A 25 13.36 3.93 -2.49
CA GLU A 25 14.06 2.85 -1.80
C GLU A 25 14.17 3.09 -0.28
N HIS A 26 13.96 4.35 0.17
CA HIS A 26 14.12 4.79 1.56
C HIS A 26 12.79 4.96 2.32
N ASP A 27 11.68 4.46 1.77
CA ASP A 27 10.46 4.15 2.52
C ASP A 27 10.44 2.70 3.04
N ASP A 28 11.50 1.92 2.77
CA ASP A 28 11.70 0.55 3.27
C ASP A 28 12.95 0.51 4.18
N GLY A 29 12.74 0.71 5.49
CA GLY A 29 13.80 0.61 6.51
C GLY A 29 14.39 -0.80 6.67
N PRO A 30 15.62 -0.95 7.19
CA PRO A 30 16.40 -2.19 7.05
C PRO A 30 16.27 -3.14 8.25
N SER A 31 15.73 -4.36 8.06
CA SER A 31 16.19 -5.59 8.76
C SER A 31 15.57 -6.88 8.18
N GLY A 32 16.41 -7.81 7.73
CA GLY A 32 16.12 -9.25 7.72
C GLY A 32 15.12 -9.77 6.67
N ARG A 33 15.47 -9.70 5.38
CA ARG A 33 14.72 -10.19 4.20
C ARG A 33 14.14 -11.62 4.35
N VAL A 34 12.97 -11.75 4.97
CA VAL A 34 11.91 -12.67 4.51
C VAL A 34 11.16 -11.95 3.37
N ASN A 35 10.45 -12.66 2.49
CA ASN A 35 9.72 -12.05 1.38
C ASN A 35 8.58 -11.12 1.88
N PHE A 36 8.92 -9.90 2.29
CA PHE A 36 8.06 -8.97 3.03
C PHE A 36 7.00 -8.27 2.19
N GLY A 37 7.13 -8.21 0.85
CA GLY A 37 6.22 -7.40 0.03
C GLY A 37 4.75 -7.80 0.19
N GLY A 38 4.44 -9.10 0.12
CA GLY A 38 3.08 -9.59 0.34
C GLY A 38 2.71 -9.68 1.83
N ALA A 39 3.63 -10.17 2.67
CA ALA A 39 3.37 -10.39 4.09
C ALA A 39 3.18 -9.08 4.88
N ALA A 40 3.98 -8.04 4.59
CA ALA A 40 3.86 -6.73 5.22
C ALA A 40 2.57 -6.01 4.80
N VAL A 41 2.15 -6.17 3.54
CA VAL A 41 0.85 -5.65 3.06
C VAL A 41 -0.29 -6.33 3.80
N VAL A 42 -0.31 -7.67 3.86
CA VAL A 42 -1.34 -8.41 4.60
C VAL A 42 -1.35 -8.04 6.09
N LEU A 43 -0.18 -7.97 6.72
CA LEU A 43 -0.05 -7.60 8.13
C LEU A 43 -0.57 -6.19 8.41
N ARG A 44 -0.14 -5.20 7.63
CA ARG A 44 -0.60 -3.81 7.76
C ARG A 44 -2.10 -3.71 7.58
N THR A 45 -2.64 -4.33 6.54
CA THR A 45 -4.08 -4.35 6.28
C THR A 45 -4.85 -5.05 7.40
N GLY A 46 -4.31 -6.13 7.98
CA GLY A 46 -4.85 -6.79 9.15
C GLY A 46 -4.86 -5.91 10.40
N ILE A 47 -3.79 -5.14 10.63
CA ILE A 47 -3.71 -4.19 11.74
C ILE A 47 -4.68 -3.02 11.55
N GLU A 48 -4.84 -2.50 10.32
CA GLU A 48 -5.83 -1.46 10.01
C GLU A 48 -7.26 -1.96 10.30
N LEU A 49 -7.59 -3.19 9.86
CA LEU A 49 -8.84 -3.86 10.20
C LEU A 49 -9.04 -3.99 11.72
N ALA A 50 -8.06 -4.57 12.42
CA ALA A 50 -8.13 -4.78 13.85
C ALA A 50 -8.28 -3.45 14.61
N GLY A 51 -7.53 -2.42 14.22
CA GLY A 51 -7.61 -1.09 14.80
C GLY A 51 -8.99 -0.46 14.67
N THR A 52 -9.58 -0.49 13.46
CA THR A 52 -10.94 0.01 13.24
C THR A 52 -11.99 -0.75 14.05
N MET A 53 -11.83 -2.07 14.19
CA MET A 53 -12.74 -2.91 14.97
C MET A 53 -12.64 -2.63 16.47
N VAL A 54 -11.41 -2.49 17.01
CA VAL A 54 -11.19 -2.11 18.41
C VAL A 54 -11.81 -0.75 18.73
N VAL A 55 -11.65 0.23 17.84
CA VAL A 55 -12.27 1.55 18.02
C VAL A 55 -13.80 1.47 18.00
N GLY A 56 -14.38 0.74 17.04
CA GLY A 56 -15.84 0.56 16.95
C GLY A 56 -16.42 -0.12 18.18
N VAL A 57 -15.79 -1.20 18.65
CA VAL A 57 -16.20 -1.91 19.87
C VAL A 57 -16.04 -1.02 21.10
N GLY A 58 -14.92 -0.28 21.21
CA GLY A 58 -14.68 0.63 22.34
C GLY A 58 -15.72 1.76 22.43
N ILE A 59 -16.11 2.33 21.28
CA ILE A 59 -17.17 3.35 21.19
C ILE A 59 -18.54 2.74 21.53
N GLY A 60 -18.89 1.61 20.91
CA GLY A 60 -20.17 0.93 21.14
C GLY A 60 -20.35 0.51 22.60
N TRP A 61 -19.29 -0.04 23.22
CA TRP A 61 -19.31 -0.42 24.63
C TRP A 61 -19.43 0.79 25.57
N SER A 62 -18.74 1.89 25.26
CA SER A 62 -18.83 3.12 26.05
C SER A 62 -20.23 3.73 26.00
N LEU A 63 -20.86 3.75 24.81
CA LEU A 63 -22.23 4.21 24.62
C LEU A 63 -23.24 3.32 25.35
N ASP A 64 -23.12 2.00 25.20
CA ASP A 64 -24.00 1.06 25.90
C ASP A 64 -23.91 1.23 27.42
N ARG A 65 -22.72 1.52 27.96
CA ARG A 65 -22.54 1.73 29.40
C ARG A 65 -23.09 3.06 29.91
N TRP A 66 -23.01 4.12 29.10
CA TRP A 66 -23.54 5.45 29.44
C TRP A 66 -25.06 5.52 29.37
N LEU A 67 -25.66 4.81 28.41
CA LEU A 67 -27.10 4.82 28.19
C LEU A 67 -27.83 3.69 28.95
N GLU A 68 -27.07 2.85 29.67
CA GLU A 68 -27.55 1.61 30.33
C GLU A 68 -28.37 0.73 29.37
N THR A 69 -28.07 0.82 28.08
CA THR A 69 -28.77 0.05 27.05
C THR A 69 -28.26 -1.38 27.03
N THR A 70 -29.14 -2.30 26.63
CA THR A 70 -28.72 -3.61 26.11
C THR A 70 -27.75 -3.40 24.94
N PRO A 71 -26.88 -4.39 24.58
CA PRO A 71 -25.68 -4.19 23.76
C PRO A 71 -25.97 -3.91 22.27
N TRP A 72 -26.91 -3.01 21.99
CA TRP A 72 -27.39 -2.63 20.68
C TRP A 72 -26.39 -1.72 19.98
N PHE A 73 -25.78 -0.77 20.69
CA PHE A 73 -24.77 0.09 20.08
C PHE A 73 -23.49 -0.70 19.79
N LEU A 74 -23.08 -1.61 20.68
CA LEU A 74 -21.96 -2.51 20.41
C LEU A 74 -22.21 -3.33 19.14
N VAL A 75 -23.39 -3.95 18.98
CA VAL A 75 -23.73 -4.71 17.76
C VAL A 75 -23.70 -3.82 16.52
N LEU A 76 -24.34 -2.64 16.58
CA LEU A 76 -24.37 -1.69 15.47
C LEU A 76 -22.95 -1.25 15.06
N PHE A 77 -22.14 -0.81 16.02
CA PHE A 77 -20.78 -0.33 15.79
C PHE A 77 -19.82 -1.46 15.41
N PHE A 78 -20.06 -2.69 15.84
CA PHE A 78 -19.30 -3.85 15.40
C PHE A 78 -19.50 -4.09 13.90
N PHE A 79 -20.74 -4.11 13.41
CA PHE A 79 -21.01 -4.28 11.98
C PHE A 79 -20.53 -3.08 11.17
N MET A 80 -20.72 -1.85 11.67
CA MET A 80 -20.23 -0.62 11.03
C MET A 80 -18.71 -0.61 10.92
N GLY A 81 -18.00 -0.94 12.00
CA GLY A 81 -16.54 -1.01 12.06
C GLY A 81 -15.99 -2.12 11.17
N GLY A 82 -16.61 -3.31 11.22
CA GLY A 82 -16.29 -4.42 10.32
C GLY A 82 -16.49 -4.07 8.85
N ALA A 83 -17.63 -3.47 8.49
CA ALA A 83 -17.92 -3.04 7.13
C ALA A 83 -16.91 -1.99 6.64
N ALA A 84 -16.62 -0.96 7.44
CA ALA A 84 -15.63 0.06 7.12
C ALA A 84 -14.23 -0.53 6.92
N GLY A 85 -13.83 -1.45 7.79
CA GLY A 85 -12.56 -2.16 7.69
C GLY A 85 -12.45 -3.01 6.42
N VAL A 86 -13.48 -3.83 6.13
CA VAL A 86 -13.53 -4.65 4.91
C VAL A 86 -13.51 -3.78 3.65
N LEU A 87 -14.23 -2.66 3.64
CA LEU A 87 -14.21 -1.69 2.53
C LEU A 87 -12.80 -1.11 2.32
N ASN A 88 -12.06 -0.83 3.39
CA ASN A 88 -10.69 -0.34 3.30
C ASN A 88 -9.73 -1.39 2.70
N VAL A 89 -9.85 -2.65 3.14
CA VAL A 89 -9.10 -3.79 2.57
C VAL A 89 -9.43 -4.00 1.10
N TYR A 90 -10.71 -4.05 0.77
CA TYR A 90 -11.16 -4.24 -0.60
C TYR A 90 -10.64 -3.15 -1.52
N ARG A 91 -10.57 -1.90 -1.05
CA ARG A 91 -9.94 -0.79 -1.78
C ARG A 91 -8.43 -0.99 -1.96
N ALA A 92 -7.72 -1.42 -0.91
CA ALA A 92 -6.29 -1.72 -0.99
C ALA A 92 -6.01 -2.81 -2.02
N VAL A 93 -6.77 -3.91 -1.98
CA VAL A 93 -6.64 -5.03 -2.91
C VAL A 93 -7.01 -4.63 -4.34
N ARG A 94 -8.06 -3.83 -4.56
CA ARG A 94 -8.39 -3.34 -5.91
C ARG A 94 -7.28 -2.48 -6.52
N ASN A 95 -6.63 -1.65 -5.71
CA ASN A 95 -5.50 -0.85 -6.18
C ASN A 95 -4.27 -1.70 -6.52
N LEU A 96 -4.13 -2.88 -5.90
CA LEU A 96 -3.09 -3.87 -6.21
C LEU A 96 -3.45 -4.73 -7.43
N GLY A 97 -4.72 -5.15 -7.56
CA GLY A 97 -5.19 -6.14 -8.55
C GLY A 97 -5.40 -5.62 -9.97
N LEU A 98 -5.48 -4.30 -10.21
CA LEU A 98 -5.47 -3.72 -11.55
C LEU A 98 -4.05 -3.49 -12.10
N ALA A 99 -3.01 -3.65 -11.28
CA ALA A 99 -1.61 -3.48 -11.66
C ALA A 99 -0.85 -4.81 -11.86
N VAL A 100 -1.46 -5.97 -11.58
CA VAL A 100 -0.81 -7.29 -11.59
C VAL A 100 -1.35 -8.15 -12.73
N GLY A 101 -1.26 -7.65 -13.97
CA GLY A 101 -1.82 -8.39 -15.11
C GLY A 101 -1.58 -7.85 -16.51
N TYR A 102 -0.40 -7.28 -16.82
CA TYR A 102 0.10 -7.29 -18.20
C TYR A 102 1.60 -6.97 -18.23
N ASN A 103 2.44 -7.98 -18.05
CA ASN A 103 3.78 -7.95 -18.63
C ASN A 103 3.84 -9.13 -19.60
N GLY A 104 3.31 -8.89 -20.80
CA GLY A 104 3.50 -9.75 -21.94
C GLY A 104 5.00 -9.84 -22.22
N GLY A 105 5.62 -10.90 -21.71
CA GLY A 105 6.92 -11.32 -22.17
C GLY A 105 6.81 -11.72 -23.63
N GLU A 106 7.26 -10.85 -24.53
CA GLU A 106 7.62 -11.26 -25.89
C GLU A 106 8.66 -10.28 -26.44
N ASN A 107 9.87 -10.29 -25.87
CA ASN A 107 11.05 -9.88 -26.63
C ASN A 107 11.58 -11.09 -27.40
N LYS A 108 11.00 -11.29 -28.58
CA LYS A 108 11.56 -12.10 -29.66
C LYS A 108 12.73 -11.36 -30.30
N ASN A 109 13.85 -11.34 -29.60
CA ASN A 109 15.16 -11.21 -30.24
C ASN A 109 15.63 -12.63 -30.57
N THR A 110 14.91 -13.28 -31.47
CA THR A 110 15.53 -14.29 -32.33
C THR A 110 16.30 -13.46 -33.35
N PRO A 111 17.63 -13.52 -33.40
CA PRO A 111 18.36 -13.03 -34.56
C PRO A 111 17.83 -13.87 -35.73
N ASP A 112 17.10 -13.23 -36.65
CA ASP A 112 16.79 -13.86 -37.93
C ASP A 112 18.13 -14.07 -38.64
N ASP A 113 18.51 -15.33 -38.74
CA ASP A 113 19.61 -15.77 -39.58
C ASP A 113 19.31 -15.31 -41.02
N GLN A 114 20.08 -14.36 -41.54
CA GLN A 114 20.38 -14.17 -42.97
C GLN A 114 21.50 -13.14 -43.18
#